data_AF-A0A351NX30-F1
#
_entry.id   AF-A0A351NX30-F1
#
_cell.length_a   1.000
_cell.length_b   1.000
_cell.length_c   1.000
_cell.angle_alpha   90.00
_cell.angle_beta   90.00
_cell.angle_gamma   90.00
#
_symmetry.space_group_name_H-M   'P 1'
#
loop_
_entity.id
_entity.type
_entity.pdbx_description
1 polymer ?
#
loop_
_entity_poly.entity_id
_entity_poly.type
_entity_poly.pdbx_seq_one_letter_code
_entity_poly.pdbx_strand_id
1 'polypeptide(L)' 'NRRRGLILGMEESSAGKVINADVPLGEMFGYATDLRSATQGRATFTMEFKKYSEAPKNITEAVMARNMS' A
#
# COMPACT_ATOMS: atom_id res chain seq x y z
N ASN A 1 -6.75 9.06 -0.82
CA ASN A 1 -6.11 7.89 -0.19
C ASN A 1 -6.72 6.63 -0.81
N ARG A 2 -6.15 6.13 -1.91
CA ARG A 2 -6.78 5.15 -2.82
C ARG A 2 -6.41 3.68 -2.53
N ARG A 3 -5.43 3.44 -1.65
CA ARG A 3 -4.86 2.11 -1.38
C ARG A 3 -5.09 1.61 0.05
N ARG A 4 -6.07 2.19 0.76
CA ARG A 4 -6.42 1.85 2.17
C ARG A 4 -5.21 1.81 3.12
N GLY A 5 -4.21 2.63 2.85
CA GLY A 5 -3.00 2.72 3.67
C GLY A 5 -3.20 3.59 4.90
N LEU A 6 -2.58 3.20 6.00
CA LEU A 6 -2.46 3.98 7.23
C LEU A 6 -1.08 4.63 7.25
N ILE A 7 -1.03 5.96 7.23
CA ILE A 7 0.23 6.71 7.38
C ILE A 7 0.64 6.65 8.85
N LEU A 8 1.85 6.15 9.10
CA LEU A 8 2.45 6.03 10.43
C LEU A 8 3.26 7.28 10.79
N GLY A 9 3.83 7.95 9.79
CA GLY A 9 4.61 9.16 9.99
C GLY A 9 5.16 9.71 8.68
N MET A 10 5.62 10.95 8.75
CA MET A 10 6.33 11.62 7.68
C MET A 10 7.54 12.33 8.28
N GLU A 11 8.71 12.08 7.71
CA GLU A 11 9.96 12.69 8.12
C GLU A 11 10.50 13.55 6.97
N GLU A 12 11.08 14.70 7.29
CA GLU A 12 11.78 15.53 6.33
C GLU A 12 13.28 15.26 6.44
N SER A 13 13.91 14.98 5.29
CA SER A 13 15.34 14.79 5.15
C SER A 13 15.89 15.75 4.10
N SER A 14 17.22 15.93 4.07
CA SER A 14 17.89 16.69 3.02
C SER A 14 17.66 16.13 1.61
N ALA A 15 17.31 14.84 1.50
CA ALA A 15 17.01 14.16 0.23
C ALA A 15 15.52 14.20 -0.14
N GLY A 16 14.65 14.78 0.69
CA GLY A 16 13.20 14.85 0.48
C GLY A 16 12.39 14.32 1.65
N LYS A 17 11.11 14.01 1.40
CA LYS A 17 10.17 13.49 2.42
C LYS A 17 10.18 11.96 2.42
N VAL A 18 10.34 11.38 3.60
CA VAL A 18 10.19 9.93 3.84
C VAL A 18 8.81 9.70 4.46
N ILE A 19 8.04 8.77 3.90
CA ILE A 19 6.68 8.45 4.38
C ILE A 19 6.67 6.99 4.81
N ASN A 20 6.35 6.75 6.07
CA ASN A 20 6.15 5.42 6.63
C ASN A 20 4.65 5.11 6.65
N ALA A 21 4.24 3.99 6.08
CA ALA A 21 2.83 3.60 6.02
C ALA A 21 2.65 2.07 6.06
N ASP A 22 1.59 1.63 6.73
CA ASP A 22 1.10 0.26 6.63
C ASP A 22 0.04 0.21 5.53
N VAL A 23 0.25 -0.64 4.52
CA VAL A 23 -0.67 -0.78 3.38
C VAL A 23 -1.01 -2.26 3.18
N PRO A 24 -2.30 -2.65 3.01
CA PRO A 24 -2.65 -4.02 2.69
C PRO A 24 -1.95 -4.47 1.40
N LEU A 25 -1.26 -5.61 1.41
CA LEU A 25 -0.47 -6.08 0.26
C LEU A 25 -1.30 -6.21 -1.02
N GLY A 26 -2.56 -6.64 -0.93
CA GLY A 26 -3.47 -6.71 -2.08
C GLY A 26 -3.74 -5.37 -2.76
N GLU A 27 -3.54 -4.26 -2.05
CA GLU A 27 -3.67 -2.90 -2.57
C GLU A 27 -2.36 -2.34 -3.12
N MET A 28 -1.26 -3.11 -3.15
CA MET A 28 0.05 -2.65 -3.65
C MET A 28 0.32 -3.02 -5.12
N PHE A 29 -0.56 -3.80 -5.75
CA PHE A 29 -0.45 -4.10 -7.17
C PHE A 29 -0.48 -2.80 -8.01
N GLY A 30 0.48 -2.66 -8.93
CA GLY A 30 0.65 -1.45 -9.74
C GLY A 30 1.22 -0.21 -9.02
N TYR A 31 1.57 -0.31 -7.73
CA TYR A 31 2.04 0.85 -6.96
C TYR A 31 3.31 1.48 -7.54
N ALA A 32 4.25 0.68 -8.04
CA ALA A 32 5.48 1.19 -8.66
C ALA A 32 5.20 2.12 -9.84
N THR A 33 4.23 1.77 -10.69
CA THR A 33 3.83 2.56 -11.85
C THR A 33 3.15 3.86 -11.45
N ASP A 34 2.25 3.80 -10.47
CA ASP A 34 1.56 4.98 -9.93
C ASP A 34 2.57 5.95 -9.28
N LEU A 35 3.49 5.44 -8.46
CA LEU A 35 4.53 6.23 -7.81
C LEU A 35 5.44 6.92 -8.84
N ARG A 36 5.86 6.18 -9.86
CA ARG A 36 6.68 6.73 -10.94
C ARG A 36 5.94 7.87 -11.65
N SER A 37 4.67 7.68 -11.98
CA SER A 37 3.86 8.69 -12.67
C SER A 37 3.67 9.94 -11.81
N ALA A 38 3.36 9.76 -10.51
CA ALA A 38 3.12 10.87 -9.58
C ALA A 38 4.37 11.69 -9.26
N THR A 39 5.56 11.09 -9.33
CA THR A 39 6.82 11.73 -8.90
C THR A 39 7.75 12.05 -10.07
N GLN A 40 7.25 11.91 -11.30
CA GLN A 40 8.03 12.04 -12.53
C GLN A 40 9.27 11.12 -12.50
N GLY A 41 9.13 9.94 -11.89
CA GLY A 41 10.15 8.91 -11.77
C GLY A 41 11.25 9.15 -10.76
N ARG A 42 11.08 10.11 -9.83
CA ARG A 42 12.12 10.48 -8.86
C ARG A 42 12.00 9.79 -7.50
N ALA A 43 10.84 9.26 -7.15
CA ALA A 43 10.66 8.58 -5.87
C ALA A 43 10.96 7.08 -5.97
N THR A 44 11.44 6.54 -4.86
CA THR A 44 11.66 5.12 -4.63
C THR A 44 10.77 4.65 -3.48
N PHE A 45 10.57 3.33 -3.38
CA PHE A 45 9.85 2.72 -2.27
C PHE A 45 10.42 1.34 -1.98
N THR A 46 10.21 0.89 -0.75
CA THR A 46 10.46 -0.48 -0.30
C THR A 46 9.20 -1.02 0.36
N MET A 47 9.06 -2.35 0.38
CA MET A 47 7.97 -3.03 1.07
C MET A 47 8.51 -4.25 1.78
N GLU A 48 8.07 -4.47 3.01
CA GLU A 48 8.35 -5.66 3.78
C GLU A 48 7.06 -6.18 4.43
N PHE A 49 6.99 -7.49 4.63
CA PHE A 49 5.88 -8.07 5.36
C PHE A 49 5.99 -7.68 6.84
N LYS A 50 4.91 -7.13 7.39
CA LYS A 50 4.84 -6.73 8.80
C LYS A 50 3.98 -7.65 9.65
N LYS A 51 2.72 -7.86 9.24
CA LYS A 51 1.73 -8.66 9.97
C LYS A 51 0.52 -9.00 9.11
N TYR A 52 -0.26 -9.96 9.58
CA TYR A 52 -1.65 -10.12 9.16
C TYR A 52 -2.56 -9.16 9.94
N SER A 53 -3.63 -8.74 9.30
CA SER A 53 -4.71 -7.95 9.91
C SER A 53 -6.05 -8.43 9.35
N GLU A 54 -7.13 -8.20 10.10
CA GLU A 54 -8.47 -8.50 9.64
C GLU A 54 -8.78 -7.74 8.34
N ALA A 55 -9.30 -8.45 7.35
CA ALA A 55 -9.76 -7.86 6.11
C ALA A 55 -11.19 -7.34 6.29
N PRO A 56 -11.56 -6.21 5.64
CA PRO A 56 -12.95 -5.75 5.62
C PRO A 56 -13.91 -6.84 5.11
N LYS A 57 -15.13 -6.88 5.68
CA LYS A 57 -16.14 -7.91 5.37
C LYS A 57 -16.37 -8.11 3.88
N ASN A 58 -16.48 -7.02 3.11
CA ASN A 58 -16.70 -7.08 1.66
C ASN A 58 -15.56 -7.80 0.90
N ILE A 59 -14.31 -7.69 1.36
CA ILE A 59 -13.17 -8.40 0.77
C ILE A 59 -13.21 -9.87 1.16
N THR A 60 -13.50 -10.16 2.43
CA THR A 60 -13.61 -11.53 2.95
C THR A 60 -14.70 -12.30 2.21
N GLU A 61 -15.89 -11.71 2.05
CA GLU A 61 -17.02 -12.29 1.32
C GLU A 61 -16.67 -12.57 -0.15
N ALA A 62 -16.00 -11.63 -0.82
CA ALA A 62 -15.58 -11.80 -2.21
C ALA A 62 -14.56 -12.95 -2.38
N VAL A 63 -13.60 -13.07 -1.47
CA VAL A 63 -12.62 -14.17 -1.48
C VAL A 63 -13.29 -15.51 -1.20
N MET A 64 -14.21 -15.56 -0.22
CA MET A 64 -14.97 -16.76 0.09
C MET A 64 -15.83 -17.21 -1.11
N ALA A 65 -16.54 -16.29 -1.75
CA ALA A 65 -17.36 -16.58 -2.93
C ALA A 65 -16.51 -17.13 -4.09
N ARG A 66 -15.34 -16.55 -4.35
CA ARG A 66 -14.41 -17.01 -5.39
C ARG A 66 -13.82 -18.41 -5.11
N ASN A 67 -13.61 -18.76 -3.86
CA ASN A 67 -13.04 -20.07 -3.49
C ASN A 67 -14.08 -21.21 -3.49
N MET A 68 -15.38 -20.88 -3.55
CA MET A 68 -16.49 -21.83 -3.60
C MET A 68 -16.96 -22.16 -5.03
N SER A 69 -16.39 -21.51 -6.06
CA SER A 69 -16.60 -21.80 -7.48
C SER A 69 -15.46 -22.61 -8.07
#